data_AF-A0A4Z0BDH5-F1
#
_entry.id   AF-A0A4Z0BDH5-F1
#
_cell.length_a   1.000
_cell.length_b   1.000
_cell.length_c   1.000
_cell.angle_alpha   90.00
_cell.angle_beta   90.00
_cell.angle_gamma   90.00
#
_symmetry.space_group_name_H-M   'P 1'
#
loop_
_entity.id
_entity.type
_entity.pdbx_description
1 polymer ?
#
loop_
_entity_poly.entity_id
_entity_poly.type
_entity_poly.pdbx_seq_one_letter_code
_entity_poly.pdbx_strand_id
1 'polypeptide(L)'
;METQFGLAHLWEQGDLVIKGVAVLLLLMSLASWMVIITKALDLRRWSAQARRTEAFWHSGDFAEGLDKLGHEAGNPFRALALEGREASAHHNAQPQLHDSIDASEWVTRSLRNAIDEATARLQSGLAVLASVGSTAPFIGLFGTVWGIYHALLAISGAGQATIDRVAGPIGEALIMTALGLAVAIPAVLGYNALVRGNKGVLMKLNRFAHDLHAYFITGARVAASGAPTKVVPMKKG
;
A
#
# COMPACT_ATOMS: atom_id res chain seq x y z
N MET A 1 -22.22 42.56 14.21
CA MET A 1 -20.88 41.94 14.24
C MET A 1 -21.05 40.53 14.76
N GLU A 2 -21.04 39.56 13.87
CA GLU A 2 -20.73 38.12 14.06
C GLU A 2 -20.58 37.63 12.61
N THR A 3 -19.35 37.63 12.11
CA THR A 3 -18.98 37.22 10.75
C THR A 3 -19.15 35.71 10.63
N GLN A 4 -20.37 35.28 10.30
CA GLN A 4 -20.73 33.87 10.14
C GLN A 4 -20.37 33.37 8.73
N PHE A 5 -19.14 33.62 8.28
CA PHE A 5 -18.66 33.15 6.98
C PHE A 5 -18.12 31.71 7.07
N GLY A 6 -18.45 30.90 6.06
CA GLY A 6 -17.56 29.83 5.59
C GLY A 6 -18.14 28.42 5.49
N LEU A 7 -18.99 27.97 6.43
CA LEU A 7 -19.55 26.61 6.39
C LEU A 7 -21.02 26.56 6.81
N ALA A 8 -21.41 27.30 7.86
CA ALA A 8 -22.80 27.36 8.32
C ALA A 8 -23.70 28.07 7.30
N HIS A 9 -23.27 29.20 6.76
CA HIS A 9 -23.98 29.92 5.70
C HIS A 9 -24.09 29.10 4.40
N LEU A 10 -23.00 28.42 4.04
CA LEU A 10 -22.92 27.49 2.91
C LEU A 10 -23.87 26.29 3.07
N TRP A 11 -24.17 25.87 4.29
CA TRP A 11 -25.14 24.80 4.57
C TRP A 11 -26.58 25.32 4.61
N GLU A 12 -26.83 26.54 5.07
CA GLU A 12 -28.18 27.11 5.09
C GLU A 12 -28.64 27.63 3.72
N GLN A 13 -27.72 28.17 2.91
CA GLN A 13 -28.00 28.66 1.54
C GLN A 13 -27.59 27.69 0.43
N GLY A 14 -26.81 26.66 0.75
CA GLY A 14 -26.26 25.74 -0.24
C GLY A 14 -27.31 24.85 -0.88
N ASP A 15 -27.31 24.89 -2.21
CA ASP A 15 -28.01 23.97 -3.09
C ASP A 15 -27.64 22.50 -2.78
N LEU A 16 -28.56 21.58 -3.03
CA LEU A 16 -28.43 20.14 -2.74
C LEU A 16 -27.13 19.56 -3.31
N VAL A 17 -26.70 20.07 -4.47
CA VAL A 17 -25.47 19.65 -5.14
C VAL A 17 -24.23 20.00 -4.31
N ILE A 18 -24.13 21.21 -3.77
CA ILE A 18 -22.95 21.66 -3.00
C ILE A 18 -22.80 20.81 -1.74
N LYS A 19 -23.93 20.55 -1.05
CA LYS A 19 -23.96 19.66 0.12
C LYS A 19 -23.54 18.24 -0.23
N GLY A 20 -24.03 17.72 -1.36
CA GLY A 20 -23.66 16.40 -1.87
C GLY A 20 -22.16 16.28 -2.14
N VAL A 21 -21.57 17.28 -2.81
CA VAL A 21 -20.13 17.33 -3.09
C VAL A 21 -19.32 17.39 -1.79
N ALA A 22 -19.73 18.21 -0.82
CA ALA A 22 -19.04 18.34 0.47
C ALA A 22 -19.06 17.03 1.26
N VAL A 23 -20.22 16.36 1.32
CA VAL A 23 -20.36 15.04 1.97
C VAL A 23 -19.51 13.98 1.26
N LEU A 24 -19.51 13.98 -0.08
CA LEU A 24 -18.68 13.05 -0.85
C LEU A 24 -17.18 13.25 -0.55
N LEU A 25 -16.69 14.49 -0.56
CA LEU A 25 -15.29 14.80 -0.20
C LEU A 25 -14.96 14.37 1.23
N LEU A 26 -15.89 14.56 2.18
CA LEU A 26 -15.71 14.11 3.55
C LEU A 26 -15.58 12.58 3.64
N LEU A 27 -16.45 11.83 2.95
CA LEU A 27 -16.39 10.37 2.90
C LEU A 27 -15.09 9.87 2.26
N MET A 28 -14.64 10.51 1.19
CA MET A 28 -13.34 10.22 0.55
C MET A 28 -12.17 10.48 1.51
N SER A 29 -12.24 11.57 2.29
CA SER A 29 -11.24 11.90 3.32
C SER A 29 -11.17 10.79 4.38
N LEU A 30 -12.30 10.41 4.95
CA LEU A 30 -12.39 9.36 5.98
C LEU A 30 -11.89 8.01 5.45
N ALA A 31 -12.29 7.63 4.24
CA ALA A 31 -11.82 6.41 3.59
C ALA A 31 -10.30 6.42 3.38
N SER A 32 -9.74 7.56 2.92
CA SER A 32 -8.29 7.68 2.71
C SER A 32 -7.51 7.53 4.02
N TRP A 33 -7.92 8.21 5.10
CA TRP A 33 -7.29 8.09 6.40
C TRP A 33 -7.40 6.69 7.00
N MET A 34 -8.55 6.03 6.87
CA MET A 34 -8.73 4.65 7.32
C MET A 34 -7.75 3.70 6.62
N VAL A 35 -7.61 3.81 5.30
CA VAL A 35 -6.67 2.98 4.53
C VAL A 35 -5.22 3.34 4.86
N ILE A 36 -4.88 4.62 5.02
CA ILE A 36 -3.53 5.05 5.40
C ILE A 36 -3.11 4.42 6.73
N ILE A 37 -3.96 4.52 7.76
CA ILE A 37 -3.65 4.02 9.10
C ILE A 37 -3.53 2.50 9.10
N THR A 38 -4.51 1.79 8.54
CA THR A 38 -4.51 0.32 8.51
C THR A 38 -3.29 -0.23 7.77
N LYS A 39 -2.98 0.31 6.59
CA LYS A 39 -1.85 -0.13 5.78
C LYS A 39 -0.51 0.29 6.36
N ALA A 40 -0.41 1.44 7.03
CA ALA A 40 0.82 1.82 7.74
C ALA A 40 1.13 0.87 8.89
N LEU A 41 0.11 0.42 9.63
CA LEU A 41 0.27 -0.58 10.69
C LEU A 41 0.68 -1.93 10.12
N ASP A 42 0.05 -2.40 9.04
CA ASP A 42 0.43 -3.64 8.38
C ASP A 42 1.87 -3.60 7.85
N LEU A 43 2.24 -2.50 7.19
CA LEU A 43 3.60 -2.28 6.71
C LEU A 43 4.63 -2.32 7.85
N ARG A 44 4.31 -1.69 8.99
CA ARG A 44 5.17 -1.71 10.17
C ARG A 44 5.31 -3.12 10.75
N ARG A 45 4.21 -3.88 10.83
CA ARG A 45 4.20 -5.28 11.28
C ARG A 45 5.04 -6.16 10.36
N TRP A 46 4.83 -6.09 9.05
CA TRP A 46 5.55 -6.91 8.08
C TRP A 46 7.02 -6.54 8.00
N SER A 47 7.36 -5.26 8.12
CA SER A 47 8.75 -4.80 8.21
C SER A 47 9.45 -5.30 9.47
N ALA A 48 8.72 -5.48 10.58
CA ALA A 48 9.25 -6.07 11.80
C ALA A 48 9.46 -7.58 11.68
N GLN A 49 8.50 -8.30 11.08
CA GLN A 49 8.62 -9.73 10.77
C GLN A 49 9.81 -10.00 9.83
N ALA A 50 10.04 -9.11 8.86
CA ALA A 50 11.16 -9.20 7.94
C ALA A 50 12.54 -9.13 8.62
N ARG A 51 12.65 -8.60 9.84
CA ARG A 51 13.92 -8.63 10.61
C ARG A 51 14.15 -9.99 11.28
N ARG A 52 13.10 -10.77 11.51
CA ARG A 52 13.20 -12.10 12.14
C ARG A 52 13.73 -13.17 11.18
N THR A 53 13.75 -12.90 9.87
CA THR A 53 14.36 -13.80 8.87
C THR A 53 15.86 -13.99 9.12
N GLU A 54 16.54 -12.99 9.68
CA GLU A 54 17.93 -13.15 10.08
C GLU A 54 18.07 -14.15 11.24
N ALA A 55 17.19 -14.08 12.24
CA ALA A 55 17.15 -15.04 13.34
C ALA A 55 16.76 -16.45 12.88
N PHE A 56 15.91 -16.57 11.86
CA PHE A 56 15.59 -17.85 11.19
C PHE A 56 16.86 -18.51 10.64
N TRP A 57 17.77 -17.76 10.00
CA TRP A 57 18.99 -18.35 9.43
C TRP A 57 20.08 -18.67 10.45
N HIS A 58 19.95 -18.18 11.69
CA HIS A 58 20.87 -18.47 12.79
C HIS A 58 20.35 -19.60 13.70
N SER A 59 19.26 -20.28 13.36
CA SER A 59 18.77 -21.44 14.11
C SER A 59 19.58 -22.70 13.79
N GLY A 60 19.54 -23.68 14.72
CA GLY A 60 20.21 -24.97 14.53
C GLY A 60 19.53 -25.85 13.49
N ASP A 61 18.21 -25.69 13.31
CA ASP A 61 17.44 -26.38 12.28
C ASP A 61 16.30 -25.51 11.70
N PHE A 62 15.64 -26.03 10.67
CA PHE A 62 14.55 -25.34 9.99
C PHE A 62 13.30 -25.16 10.87
N ALA A 63 13.01 -26.10 11.77
CA ALA A 63 11.83 -26.06 12.63
C ALA A 63 11.95 -24.96 13.70
N GLU A 64 13.11 -24.85 14.33
CA GLU A 64 13.48 -23.77 15.25
C GLU A 64 13.52 -22.42 14.51
N GLY A 65 14.03 -22.39 13.28
CA GLY A 65 14.01 -21.18 12.46
C GLY A 65 12.57 -20.70 12.21
N LEU A 66 11.68 -21.63 11.84
CA LEU A 66 10.28 -21.35 11.59
C LEU A 66 9.58 -20.82 12.85
N ASP A 67 9.90 -21.36 14.04
CA ASP A 67 9.42 -20.84 15.32
C ASP A 67 9.83 -19.38 15.55
N LYS A 68 11.10 -19.03 15.25
CA LYS A 68 11.63 -17.66 15.37
C LYS A 68 10.97 -16.64 14.42
N LEU A 69 10.40 -17.07 13.30
CA LEU A 69 9.61 -16.17 12.44
C LEU A 69 8.32 -15.70 13.14
N GLY A 70 7.86 -16.44 14.15
CA GLY A 70 6.62 -16.22 14.89
C GLY A 70 5.44 -16.96 14.29
N HIS A 71 4.36 -17.08 15.07
CA HIS A 71 3.14 -17.82 14.75
C HIS A 71 1.98 -16.91 14.31
N GLU A 72 2.25 -15.64 14.04
CA GLU A 72 1.18 -14.69 13.69
C GLU A 72 0.52 -15.09 12.36
N ALA A 73 -0.82 -15.23 12.39
CA ALA A 73 -1.61 -15.49 11.21
C ALA A 73 -1.35 -14.40 10.15
N GLY A 74 -1.00 -14.81 8.94
CA GLY A 74 -0.74 -13.91 7.82
C GLY A 74 0.68 -13.34 7.72
N ASN A 75 1.66 -13.84 8.50
CA ASN A 75 3.08 -13.54 8.30
C ASN A 75 3.58 -14.10 6.96
N PRO A 76 3.91 -13.25 5.97
CA PRO A 76 4.28 -13.71 4.63
C PRO A 76 5.63 -14.44 4.61
N PHE A 77 6.54 -14.15 5.54
CA PHE A 77 7.84 -14.83 5.63
C PHE A 77 7.67 -16.26 6.13
N ARG A 78 6.81 -16.47 7.14
CA ARG A 78 6.49 -17.82 7.63
C ARG A 78 5.78 -18.63 6.54
N ALA A 79 4.78 -18.05 5.88
CA ALA A 79 4.06 -18.70 4.79
C ALA A 79 5.01 -19.12 3.67
N LEU A 80 5.93 -18.24 3.27
CA LEU A 80 6.92 -18.53 2.24
C LEU A 80 7.87 -19.68 2.62
N ALA A 81 8.32 -19.74 3.88
CA ALA A 81 9.15 -20.85 4.36
C ALA A 81 8.38 -22.18 4.36
N LEU A 82 7.12 -22.18 4.80
CA LEU A 82 6.26 -23.36 4.77
C LEU A 82 6.03 -23.86 3.34
N GLU A 83 5.68 -22.95 2.43
CA GLU A 83 5.46 -23.26 1.01
C GLU A 83 6.72 -23.89 0.38
N GLY A 84 7.90 -23.32 0.64
CA GLY A 84 9.16 -23.89 0.14
C GLY A 84 9.44 -25.30 0.68
N ARG A 85 9.14 -25.55 1.95
CA ARG A 85 9.29 -26.87 2.58
C ARG A 85 8.34 -27.89 1.97
N GLU A 86 7.07 -27.53 1.80
CA GLU A 86 6.05 -28.39 1.21
C GLU A 86 6.39 -28.70 -0.26
N ALA A 87 6.81 -27.69 -1.03
CA ALA A 87 7.25 -27.87 -2.42
C ALA A 87 8.44 -28.84 -2.54
N SER A 88 9.43 -28.73 -1.64
CA SER A 88 10.58 -29.64 -1.61
C SER A 88 10.18 -31.06 -1.19
N ALA A 89 9.28 -31.21 -0.21
CA ALA A 89 8.81 -32.52 0.25
C ALA A 89 7.94 -33.26 -0.78
N HIS A 90 7.07 -32.54 -1.50
CA HIS A 90 6.19 -33.12 -2.52
C HIS A 90 6.95 -33.73 -3.70
N HIS A 91 8.06 -33.10 -4.12
CA HIS A 91 8.91 -33.66 -5.18
C HIS A 91 9.63 -34.95 -4.73
N ASN A 92 10.07 -35.02 -3.47
CA ASN A 92 10.73 -36.21 -2.94
C ASN A 92 9.78 -37.41 -2.73
N ALA A 93 8.47 -37.17 -2.60
CA ALA A 93 7.49 -38.19 -2.23
C ALA A 93 6.74 -38.84 -3.42
N GLN A 94 6.74 -38.24 -4.61
CA GLN A 94 5.95 -38.72 -5.75
C GLN A 94 6.72 -38.63 -7.08
N PRO A 95 7.25 -39.76 -7.61
CA PRO A 95 7.66 -39.85 -9.00
C PRO A 95 6.39 -40.06 -9.85
N GLN A 96 5.61 -39.01 -10.07
CA GLN A 96 4.44 -39.06 -10.94
C GLN A 96 4.79 -38.58 -12.36
N LEU A 97 4.04 -39.10 -13.32
CA LEU A 97 4.08 -39.07 -14.80
C LEU A 97 4.42 -37.75 -15.56
N HIS A 98 4.93 -36.70 -14.89
CA HIS A 98 5.47 -35.48 -15.47
C HIS A 98 6.98 -35.42 -15.28
N ASP A 99 7.69 -36.17 -16.11
CA ASP A 99 9.15 -36.27 -16.15
C ASP A 99 9.84 -35.01 -16.75
N SER A 100 9.34 -33.79 -16.45
CA SER A 100 9.75 -32.58 -17.19
C SER A 100 9.92 -31.29 -16.40
N ILE A 101 9.73 -31.26 -15.07
CA ILE A 101 10.00 -30.05 -14.27
C ILE A 101 11.05 -30.39 -13.21
N ASP A 102 12.19 -29.72 -13.30
CA ASP A 102 13.28 -29.82 -12.34
C ASP A 102 12.81 -29.41 -10.93
N ALA A 103 13.31 -30.08 -9.88
CA ALA A 103 12.97 -29.77 -8.49
C ALA A 103 13.20 -28.28 -8.16
N SER A 104 14.26 -27.71 -8.73
CA SER A 104 14.61 -26.29 -8.66
C SER A 104 13.52 -25.39 -9.25
N GLU A 105 12.97 -25.78 -10.40
CA GLU A 105 11.91 -25.05 -11.08
C GLU A 105 10.59 -25.13 -10.31
N TRP A 106 10.25 -26.30 -9.77
CA TRP A 106 9.05 -26.47 -8.95
C TRP A 106 9.08 -25.60 -7.69
N VAL A 107 10.18 -25.66 -6.91
CA VAL A 107 10.35 -24.84 -5.69
C VAL A 107 10.33 -23.36 -6.05
N THR A 108 11.00 -22.95 -7.13
CA THR A 108 10.98 -21.54 -7.60
C THR A 108 9.55 -21.08 -7.87
N ARG A 109 8.74 -21.91 -8.55
CA ARG A 109 7.36 -21.59 -8.90
C ARG A 109 6.49 -21.46 -7.65
N SER A 110 6.59 -22.38 -6.70
CA SER A 110 5.85 -22.31 -5.43
C SER A 110 6.21 -21.06 -4.62
N LEU A 111 7.50 -20.75 -4.49
CA LEU A 111 7.95 -19.54 -3.81
C LEU A 111 7.45 -18.27 -4.51
N ARG A 112 7.45 -18.24 -5.85
CA ARG A 112 6.93 -17.10 -6.63
C ARG A 112 5.44 -16.91 -6.44
N ASN A 113 4.65 -17.98 -6.44
CA ASN A 113 3.22 -17.92 -6.16
C ASN A 113 2.95 -17.34 -4.76
N ALA A 114 3.71 -17.75 -3.74
CA ALA A 114 3.58 -17.19 -2.39
C ALA A 114 3.98 -15.71 -2.32
N ILE A 115 4.99 -15.28 -3.08
CA ILE A 115 5.35 -13.86 -3.23
C ILE A 115 4.24 -13.07 -3.91
N ASP A 116 3.62 -13.61 -4.95
CA ASP A 116 2.54 -12.96 -5.69
C ASP A 116 1.31 -12.75 -4.80
N GLU A 117 0.94 -13.76 -4.00
CA GLU A 117 -0.14 -13.66 -3.00
C GLU A 117 0.17 -12.59 -1.94
N ALA A 118 1.40 -12.59 -1.40
CA ALA A 118 1.83 -11.55 -0.46
C ALA A 118 1.82 -10.15 -1.09
N THR A 119 2.16 -10.04 -2.38
CA THR A 119 2.14 -8.79 -3.14
C THR A 119 0.71 -8.29 -3.32
N ALA A 120 -0.23 -9.15 -3.69
CA ALA A 120 -1.64 -8.81 -3.81
C ALA A 120 -2.20 -8.27 -2.48
N ARG A 121 -1.86 -8.91 -1.36
CA ARG A 121 -2.24 -8.44 -0.01
C ARG A 121 -1.66 -7.06 0.32
N LEU A 122 -0.41 -6.79 -0.01
CA LEU A 122 0.21 -5.47 0.15
C LEU A 122 -0.44 -4.39 -0.72
N GLN A 123 -0.81 -4.75 -1.96
CA GLN A 123 -1.41 -3.84 -2.93
C GLN A 123 -2.89 -3.56 -2.69
N SER A 124 -3.59 -4.43 -1.96
CA SER A 124 -5.01 -4.24 -1.65
C SER A 124 -5.29 -2.90 -0.97
N GLY A 125 -6.37 -2.22 -1.37
CA GLY A 125 -6.79 -0.93 -0.80
C GLY A 125 -6.02 0.30 -1.31
N LEU A 126 -4.83 0.15 -1.89
CA LEU A 126 -4.07 1.29 -2.45
C LEU A 126 -4.80 1.98 -3.61
N ALA A 127 -5.62 1.24 -4.36
CA ALA A 127 -6.45 1.79 -5.42
C ALA A 127 -7.39 2.89 -4.91
N VAL A 128 -7.89 2.78 -3.67
CA VAL A 128 -8.75 3.81 -3.06
C VAL A 128 -8.00 5.13 -2.90
N LEU A 129 -6.76 5.10 -2.37
CA LEU A 129 -5.96 6.32 -2.24
C LEU A 129 -5.59 6.91 -3.60
N ALA A 130 -5.25 6.04 -4.58
CA ALA A 130 -4.92 6.49 -5.92
C ALA A 130 -6.12 7.20 -6.58
N SER A 131 -7.31 6.61 -6.48
CA SER A 131 -8.55 7.19 -6.99
C SER A 131 -8.93 8.47 -6.25
N VAL A 132 -8.90 8.48 -4.91
CA VAL A 132 -9.21 9.68 -4.12
C VAL A 132 -8.24 10.81 -4.42
N GLY A 133 -6.94 10.51 -4.48
CA GLY A 133 -5.89 11.48 -4.78
C GLY A 133 -6.01 12.12 -6.17
N SER A 134 -6.48 11.36 -7.17
CA SER A 134 -6.67 11.89 -8.53
C SER A 134 -8.01 12.56 -8.74
N THR A 135 -9.08 12.13 -8.07
CA THR A 135 -10.46 12.61 -8.34
C THR A 135 -10.92 13.72 -7.39
N ALA A 136 -10.47 13.76 -6.14
CA ALA A 136 -10.92 14.76 -5.16
C ALA A 136 -10.70 16.23 -5.59
N PRO A 137 -9.59 16.60 -6.26
CA PRO A 137 -9.41 17.97 -6.75
C PRO A 137 -10.47 18.36 -7.79
N PHE A 138 -10.83 17.44 -8.68
CA PHE A 138 -11.84 17.68 -9.72
C PHE A 138 -13.24 17.75 -9.14
N ILE A 139 -13.53 16.95 -8.11
CA ILE A 139 -14.79 17.02 -7.36
C ILE A 139 -14.92 18.38 -6.66
N GLY A 140 -13.83 18.88 -6.04
CA GLY A 140 -13.79 20.22 -5.45
C GLY A 140 -13.98 21.33 -6.49
N LEU A 141 -13.28 21.24 -7.62
CA LEU A 141 -13.43 22.16 -8.75
C LEU A 141 -14.87 22.18 -9.28
N PHE A 142 -15.50 21.01 -9.42
CA PHE A 142 -16.91 20.90 -9.81
C PHE A 142 -17.83 21.64 -8.84
N GLY A 143 -17.63 21.47 -7.53
CA GLY A 143 -18.39 22.20 -6.51
C GLY A 143 -18.24 23.73 -6.66
N THR A 144 -17.03 24.21 -6.93
CA THR A 144 -16.76 25.63 -7.16
C THR A 144 -17.45 26.16 -8.42
N VAL A 145 -17.36 25.43 -9.55
CA VAL A 145 -18.01 25.81 -10.80
C VAL A 145 -19.53 25.87 -10.63
N TRP A 146 -20.12 24.88 -9.95
CA TRP A 146 -21.55 24.84 -9.67
C TRP A 146 -22.01 26.01 -8.78
N GLY A 147 -21.23 26.32 -7.73
CA GLY A 147 -21.51 27.43 -6.83
C GLY A 147 -21.46 28.79 -7.53
N ILE A 148 -20.43 29.03 -8.34
CA ILE A 148 -20.32 30.26 -9.14
C ILE A 148 -21.47 30.36 -10.15
N TYR A 149 -21.84 29.26 -10.81
CA TYR A 149 -22.96 29.24 -11.75
C TYR A 149 -24.28 29.65 -11.08
N HIS A 150 -24.61 29.09 -9.92
CA HIS A 150 -25.82 29.44 -9.17
C HIS A 150 -25.81 30.88 -8.66
N ALA A 151 -24.65 31.36 -8.20
CA ALA A 151 -24.49 32.74 -7.79
C ALA A 151 -24.80 33.72 -8.95
N LEU A 152 -24.25 33.45 -10.14
CA LEU A 152 -24.48 34.28 -11.32
C LEU A 152 -25.94 34.26 -11.79
N LEU A 153 -26.64 33.12 -11.70
CA LEU A 153 -28.07 33.04 -11.99
C LEU A 153 -28.92 33.87 -11.01
N ALA A 154 -28.58 33.84 -9.71
CA ALA A 154 -29.29 34.64 -8.72
C ALA A 154 -29.10 36.16 -8.95
N ILE A 155 -27.89 36.57 -9.31
CA ILE A 155 -27.57 37.97 -9.62
C ILE A 155 -28.28 38.43 -10.90
N SER A 156 -28.30 37.60 -11.95
CA SER A 156 -28.97 37.93 -13.20
C SER A 156 -30.48 38.05 -13.03
N GLY A 157 -31.10 37.20 -12.21
CA GLY A 157 -32.52 37.28 -11.87
C GLY A 157 -32.88 38.52 -11.03
N ALA A 158 -31.96 39.02 -10.20
CA ALA A 158 -32.18 40.22 -9.38
C ALA A 158 -32.00 41.55 -10.15
N GLY A 159 -31.41 41.52 -11.35
CA GLY A 159 -31.24 42.69 -12.21
C GLY A 159 -30.23 43.75 -11.72
N GLN A 160 -29.56 43.52 -10.59
CA GLN A 160 -28.53 44.41 -10.04
C GLN A 160 -27.24 43.64 -9.76
N ALA A 161 -26.19 43.96 -10.51
CA ALA A 161 -24.85 43.42 -10.32
C ALA A 161 -23.96 44.40 -9.55
N THR A 162 -24.09 44.42 -8.21
CA THR A 162 -23.14 45.14 -7.35
C THR A 162 -22.05 44.18 -6.86
N ILE A 163 -20.82 44.69 -6.69
CA ILE A 163 -19.66 43.89 -6.23
C ILE A 163 -19.96 43.16 -4.92
N ASP A 164 -20.66 43.81 -3.99
CA ASP A 164 -21.02 43.24 -2.68
C ASP A 164 -21.91 41.99 -2.81
N ARG A 165 -22.74 41.91 -3.86
CA ARG A 165 -23.60 40.75 -4.15
C ARG A 165 -22.86 39.59 -4.81
N VAL A 166 -21.71 39.86 -5.40
CA VAL A 166 -20.90 38.89 -6.17
C VAL A 166 -19.80 38.29 -5.29
N ALA A 167 -19.16 39.09 -4.45
CA ALA A 167 -17.96 38.70 -3.71
C ALA A 167 -18.20 37.56 -2.70
N GLY A 168 -19.33 37.59 -1.98
CA GLY A 168 -19.67 36.56 -0.99
C GLY A 168 -19.82 35.16 -1.60
N PRO A 169 -20.78 34.93 -2.51
CA PRO A 169 -21.03 33.62 -3.10
C PRO A 169 -19.83 33.03 -3.85
N ILE A 170 -19.03 33.87 -4.53
CA ILE A 170 -17.81 33.41 -5.19
C ILE A 170 -16.76 32.96 -4.17
N GLY A 171 -16.58 33.72 -3.08
CA GLY A 171 -15.67 33.36 -2.00
C GLY A 171 -16.04 32.02 -1.36
N GLU A 172 -17.34 31.78 -1.14
CA GLU A 172 -17.85 30.51 -0.62
C GLU A 172 -17.62 29.34 -1.59
N ALA A 173 -17.83 29.55 -2.89
CA ALA A 173 -17.57 28.53 -3.89
C ALA A 173 -16.09 28.08 -3.88
N LEU A 174 -15.14 28.99 -3.68
CA LEU A 174 -13.70 28.67 -3.63
C LEU A 174 -13.31 27.71 -2.50
N ILE A 175 -14.10 27.64 -1.43
CA ILE A 175 -13.89 26.70 -0.32
C ILE A 175 -13.99 25.24 -0.81
N MET A 176 -14.81 24.96 -1.82
CA MET A 176 -14.99 23.61 -2.36
C MET A 176 -13.71 23.08 -3.03
N THR A 177 -13.01 23.93 -3.79
CA THR A 177 -11.69 23.58 -4.33
C THR A 177 -10.66 23.34 -3.22
N ALA A 178 -10.65 24.20 -2.20
CA ALA A 178 -9.74 24.04 -1.06
C ALA A 178 -9.98 22.71 -0.32
N LEU A 179 -11.24 22.32 -0.12
CA LEU A 179 -11.60 21.02 0.44
C LEU A 179 -11.15 19.87 -0.46
N GLY A 180 -11.36 19.96 -1.77
CA GLY A 180 -10.88 18.95 -2.72
C GLY A 180 -9.37 18.71 -2.63
N LEU A 181 -8.58 19.79 -2.52
CA LEU A 181 -7.12 19.71 -2.32
C LEU A 181 -6.75 19.16 -0.94
N ALA A 182 -7.45 19.58 0.12
CA ALA A 182 -7.22 19.09 1.48
C ALA A 182 -7.47 17.58 1.61
N VAL A 183 -8.37 17.01 0.80
CA VAL A 183 -8.61 15.56 0.71
C VAL A 183 -7.57 14.87 -0.16
N ALA A 184 -7.20 15.47 -1.30
CA ALA A 184 -6.29 14.86 -2.27
C ALA A 184 -4.85 14.74 -1.75
N ILE A 185 -4.32 15.79 -1.11
CA ILE A 185 -2.91 15.87 -0.71
C ILE A 185 -2.53 14.72 0.23
N PRO A 186 -3.24 14.46 1.35
CA PRO A 186 -2.94 13.34 2.22
C PRO A 186 -3.07 11.98 1.52
N ALA A 187 -4.07 11.82 0.64
CA ALA A 187 -4.28 10.57 -0.09
C ALA A 187 -3.10 10.25 -1.03
N VAL A 188 -2.61 11.23 -1.79
CA VAL A 188 -1.45 11.06 -2.70
C VAL A 188 -0.17 10.79 -1.91
N LEU A 189 0.08 11.54 -0.82
CA LEU A 189 1.25 11.33 0.03
C LEU A 189 1.23 9.95 0.69
N GLY A 190 0.07 9.55 1.22
CA GLY A 190 -0.15 8.23 1.81
C GLY A 190 0.08 7.11 0.79
N TYR A 191 -0.45 7.24 -0.43
CA TYR A 191 -0.26 6.26 -1.50
C TYR A 191 1.23 6.07 -1.81
N ASN A 192 1.94 7.18 -2.04
CA ASN A 192 3.35 7.15 -2.38
C ASN A 192 4.23 6.57 -1.25
N ALA A 193 3.93 6.90 0.00
CA ALA A 193 4.64 6.36 1.16
C ALA A 193 4.42 4.85 1.30
N LEU A 194 3.17 4.39 1.19
CA LEU A 194 2.81 2.98 1.30
C LEU A 194 3.38 2.15 0.15
N VAL A 195 3.31 2.62 -1.10
CA VAL A 195 3.91 1.92 -2.26
C VAL A 195 5.42 1.75 -2.06
N ARG A 196 6.11 2.80 -1.59
CA ARG A 196 7.54 2.74 -1.30
C ARG A 196 7.86 1.74 -0.19
N GLY A 197 7.05 1.74 0.87
CA GLY A 197 7.16 0.78 1.97
C GLY A 197 6.96 -0.66 1.51
N ASN A 198 5.91 -0.91 0.73
CA ASN A 198 5.58 -2.22 0.18
C ASN A 198 6.73 -2.78 -0.67
N LYS A 199 7.35 -1.94 -1.51
CA LYS A 199 8.56 -2.32 -2.27
C LYS A 199 9.70 -2.75 -1.34
N GLY A 200 9.87 -2.07 -0.21
CA GLY A 200 10.85 -2.43 0.82
C GLY A 200 10.61 -3.83 1.42
N VAL A 201 9.37 -4.17 1.75
CA VAL A 201 9.01 -5.50 2.26
C VAL A 201 9.19 -6.56 1.16
N LEU A 202 8.70 -6.29 -0.04
CA LEU A 202 8.80 -7.22 -1.17
C LEU A 202 10.25 -7.56 -1.53
N MET A 203 11.16 -6.58 -1.48
CA MET A 203 12.59 -6.84 -1.66
C MET A 203 13.16 -7.80 -0.61
N LYS A 204 12.72 -7.68 0.66
CA LYS A 204 13.14 -8.61 1.73
C LYS A 204 12.53 -9.99 1.54
N LEU A 205 11.27 -10.07 1.09
CA LEU A 205 10.59 -11.32 0.81
C LEU A 205 11.28 -12.08 -0.33
N ASN A 206 11.60 -11.39 -1.44
CA ASN A 206 12.37 -11.95 -2.55
C ASN A 206 13.76 -12.43 -2.12
N ARG A 207 14.47 -11.66 -1.29
CA ARG A 207 15.76 -12.09 -0.73
C ARG A 207 15.61 -13.37 0.09
N PHE A 208 14.59 -13.43 0.93
CA PHE A 208 14.32 -14.62 1.74
C PHE A 208 13.95 -15.83 0.86
N ALA A 209 13.17 -15.62 -0.21
CA ALA A 209 12.85 -16.65 -1.19
C ALA A 209 14.10 -17.23 -1.87
N HIS A 210 15.03 -16.36 -2.31
CA HIS A 210 16.29 -16.81 -2.91
C HIS A 210 17.14 -17.61 -1.92
N ASP A 211 17.25 -17.17 -0.67
CA ASP A 211 17.99 -17.89 0.36
C ASP A 211 17.34 -19.27 0.66
N LEU A 212 16.00 -19.34 0.69
CA LEU A 212 15.23 -20.58 0.85
C LEU A 212 15.41 -21.52 -0.34
N HIS A 213 15.32 -21.03 -1.57
CA HIS A 213 15.54 -21.82 -2.78
C HIS A 213 16.94 -22.44 -2.77
N ALA A 214 17.97 -21.65 -2.48
CA ALA A 214 19.32 -22.17 -2.33
C ALA A 214 19.44 -23.24 -1.24
N TYR A 215 18.82 -23.01 -0.08
CA TYR A 215 18.80 -23.96 1.02
C TYR A 215 18.15 -25.30 0.63
N PHE A 216 16.99 -25.27 -0.04
CA PHE A 216 16.28 -26.48 -0.44
C PHE A 216 16.96 -27.26 -1.57
N ILE A 217 17.70 -26.59 -2.46
CA ILE A 217 18.37 -27.24 -3.58
C ILE A 217 19.79 -27.71 -3.23
N THR A 218 20.54 -26.94 -2.43
CA THR A 218 21.96 -27.21 -2.15
C THR A 218 22.23 -27.72 -0.73
N GLY A 219 21.24 -27.66 0.16
CA GLY A 219 21.41 -27.98 1.59
C GLY A 219 22.19 -26.92 2.37
N ALA A 220 22.66 -25.84 1.72
CA ALA A 220 23.38 -24.74 2.32
C ALA A 220 22.73 -23.40 1.94
N ARG A 221 22.76 -22.43 2.86
CA ARG A 221 22.35 -21.06 2.53
C ARG A 221 23.37 -20.44 1.58
N VAL A 222 22.92 -19.69 0.56
CA VAL A 222 23.80 -18.78 -0.18
C VAL A 222 24.36 -17.75 0.80
N ALA A 223 25.59 -17.95 1.24
CA ALA A 223 26.32 -16.93 2.00
C ALA A 223 26.50 -15.72 1.08
N ALA A 224 26.06 -14.54 1.53
CA ALA A 224 26.35 -13.30 0.82
C ALA A 224 27.87 -13.21 0.60
N SER A 225 28.29 -13.16 -0.66
CA SER A 225 29.69 -13.05 -1.08
C SER A 225 30.41 -11.96 -0.27
N GLY A 226 31.24 -12.37 0.68
CA GLY A 226 31.90 -11.44 1.61
C GLY A 226 32.76 -12.09 2.69
N ALA A 227 32.67 -13.41 2.91
CA ALA A 227 33.63 -14.10 3.77
C ALA A 227 34.95 -14.34 3.01
N PRO A 228 36.12 -13.89 3.52
CA PRO A 228 37.39 -14.12 2.86
C PRO A 228 37.71 -15.61 2.88
N THR A 229 37.70 -16.23 1.70
CA THR A 229 38.13 -17.61 1.50
C THR A 229 39.57 -17.73 1.99
N LYS A 230 39.78 -18.46 3.08
CA LYS A 230 41.11 -18.73 3.64
C LYS A 230 41.80 -19.72 2.71
N VAL A 231 42.50 -19.20 1.71
CA VAL A 231 43.27 -20.02 0.75
C VAL A 231 44.47 -20.62 1.50
N VAL A 232 44.44 -21.93 1.73
CA VAL A 232 45.56 -22.67 2.30
C VAL A 232 46.56 -22.97 1.17
N PRO A 233 47.84 -22.60 1.30
CA PRO A 233 48.82 -22.87 0.26
C PRO A 233 49.13 -24.37 0.18
N MET A 234 49.06 -24.93 -1.04
CA MET A 234 49.49 -26.29 -1.33
C MET A 234 50.98 -26.44 -1.05
N LYS A 235 51.33 -27.36 -0.14
CA LYS A 235 52.70 -27.75 0.15
C LYS A 235 53.27 -28.45 -1.09
N LYS A 236 54.19 -27.78 -1.80
CA LYS A 236 54.96 -28.39 -2.88
C LYS A 236 55.89 -29.45 -2.26
N GLY A 237 55.73 -30.69 -2.71
CA GLY A 237 56.75 -31.73 -2.59
C GLY A 237 57.81 -31.59 -3.66
#